data_AF-A0A1C1C7V5-F1
#
_entry.id   AF-A0A1C1C7V5-F1
#
_cell.length_a   1.000
_cell.length_b   1.000
_cell.length_c   1.000
_cell.angle_alpha   90.00
_cell.angle_beta   90.00
_cell.angle_gamma   90.00
#
_symmetry.space_group_name_H-M   'P 1'
#
loop_
_entity.id
_entity.type
_entity.pdbx_description
1 polymer ?
#
loop_
_entity_poly.entity_id
_entity_poly.type
_entity_poly.pdbx_seq_one_letter_code
_entity_poly.pdbx_strand_id
1 'polypeptide(L)'
;MAWTLLAAGFCFYIPESSRAHVGMIAFFIYVFTALYSIGQGPVAFVYSAEAFPLSHREIGNSWAVSATFALSSALSLTFPLMLSTFTPTGAFGFYA
;
A
#
# COMPACT_ATOMS: atom_id res chain seq x y z
N MET A 1 -1.21 -9.63 -5.63
CA MET A 1 -0.99 -8.37 -4.87
C MET A 1 -1.52 -8.55 -3.45
N ALA A 2 -2.82 -8.75 -3.27
CA ALA A 2 -3.41 -9.14 -1.98
C ALA A 2 -2.62 -10.27 -1.28
N TRP A 3 -2.44 -11.40 -1.98
CA TRP A 3 -1.78 -12.58 -1.43
C TRP A 3 -0.33 -12.36 -0.99
N THR A 4 0.39 -11.39 -1.57
CA THR A 4 1.77 -11.09 -1.16
C THR A 4 1.80 -10.34 0.16
N LEU A 5 0.85 -9.43 0.41
CA LEU A 5 0.70 -8.81 1.73
C LEU A 5 0.20 -9.82 2.77
N LEU A 6 -0.74 -10.71 2.39
CA LEU A 6 -1.19 -11.78 3.28
C LEU A 6 -0.04 -12.72 3.66
N ALA A 7 0.80 -13.10 2.69
CA ALA A 7 2.01 -13.88 2.94
C ALA A 7 3.01 -13.14 3.85
N ALA A 8 3.21 -11.82 3.63
CA ALA A 8 4.02 -10.99 4.54
C ALA A 8 3.45 -11.00 5.97
N GLY A 9 2.11 -10.92 6.10
CA GLY A 9 1.41 -11.03 7.38
C GLY A 9 1.67 -12.37 8.08
N PHE A 10 1.59 -13.49 7.36
CA PHE A 10 1.91 -14.80 7.95
C PHE A 10 3.38 -15.01 8.26
N CYS A 11 4.30 -14.27 7.61
CA CYS A 11 5.72 -14.33 7.96
C CYS A 11 6.01 -13.80 9.38
N PHE A 12 5.10 -13.05 10.00
CA PHE A 12 5.22 -12.67 11.41
C PHE A 12 5.09 -13.85 12.39
N TYR A 13 4.56 -15.00 11.95
CA TYR A 13 4.59 -16.22 12.76
C TYR A 13 5.96 -16.90 12.81
N ILE A 14 6.90 -16.51 11.93
CA ILE A 14 8.27 -17.03 11.99
C ILE A 14 8.92 -16.52 13.28
N PRO A 15 9.61 -17.37 14.07
CA PRO A 15 10.28 -16.91 15.28
C PRO A 15 11.29 -15.79 14.99
N GLU A 16 11.29 -14.73 15.79
CA GLU A 16 12.21 -13.59 15.68
C GLU A 16 13.69 -13.98 15.80
N SER A 17 13.97 -15.13 16.45
CA SER A 17 15.32 -15.70 16.54
C SER A 17 15.89 -16.13 15.19
N SER A 18 15.03 -16.38 14.20
CA SER A 18 15.43 -16.75 12.85
C SER A 18 15.64 -15.52 11.98
N ARG A 19 16.80 -15.47 11.29
CA ARG A 19 17.06 -14.47 10.23
C ARG A 19 16.01 -14.50 9.11
N ALA A 20 15.28 -15.62 8.97
CA ALA A 20 14.20 -15.74 8.00
C ALA A 20 13.00 -14.84 8.32
N HIS A 21 12.78 -14.43 9.57
CA HIS A 21 11.64 -13.58 9.96
C HIS A 21 11.64 -12.27 9.15
N VAL A 22 12.69 -11.47 9.31
CA VAL A 22 12.82 -10.18 8.60
C VAL A 22 13.00 -10.40 7.10
N GLY A 23 13.78 -11.41 6.70
CA GLY A 23 14.05 -11.70 5.29
C GLY A 23 12.79 -12.01 4.49
N MET A 24 11.87 -12.81 5.04
CA MET A 24 10.64 -13.19 4.35
C MET A 24 9.60 -12.06 4.34
N ILE A 25 9.46 -11.32 5.44
CA ILE A 25 8.60 -10.13 5.49
C ILE A 25 9.05 -9.13 4.41
N ALA A 26 10.34 -8.81 4.36
CA ALA A 26 10.88 -7.87 3.37
C ALA A 26 10.69 -8.38 1.93
N PHE A 27 10.97 -9.66 1.68
CA PHE A 27 10.79 -10.25 0.36
C PHE A 27 9.37 -10.06 -0.17
N PHE A 28 8.35 -10.42 0.62
CA PHE A 28 6.97 -10.29 0.20
C PHE A 28 6.49 -8.84 0.05
N ILE A 29 6.99 -7.92 0.89
CA ILE A 29 6.73 -6.48 0.73
C ILE A 29 7.33 -5.95 -0.58
N TYR A 30 8.55 -6.37 -0.94
CA TYR A 30 9.17 -5.98 -2.20
C TYR A 30 8.43 -6.55 -3.42
N VAL A 31 7.98 -7.81 -3.35
CA VAL A 31 7.16 -8.40 -4.42
C VAL A 31 5.83 -7.66 -4.55
N PHE A 32 5.16 -7.31 -3.44
CA PHE A 32 3.96 -6.48 -3.48
C PHE A 32 4.23 -5.14 -4.17
N THR A 33 5.32 -4.47 -3.77
CA THR A 33 5.71 -3.17 -4.30
C THR A 33 6.00 -3.24 -5.80
N ALA A 34 6.71 -4.28 -6.26
CA ALA A 34 7.00 -4.49 -7.68
C ALA A 34 5.72 -4.69 -8.50
N LEU A 35 4.80 -5.54 -8.05
CA LEU A 35 3.52 -5.77 -8.72
C LEU A 35 2.63 -4.53 -8.71
N TYR A 36 2.63 -3.77 -7.60
CA TYR A 36 1.87 -2.53 -7.47
C TYR A 36 2.41 -1.44 -8.39
N SER A 37 3.74 -1.32 -8.49
CA SER A 37 4.40 -0.34 -9.33
C SER A 37 4.22 -0.60 -10.83
N ILE A 38 4.08 -1.86 -11.27
CA ILE A 38 3.83 -2.18 -12.69
C ILE A 38 2.36 -1.93 -13.06
N GLY A 39 1.44 -2.17 -12.13
CA GLY A 39 -0.01 -2.09 -12.36
C GLY A 39 -0.63 -0.77 -11.91
N GLN A 40 -1.15 -0.76 -10.69
CA GLN A 40 -2.02 0.31 -10.19
C GLN A 40 -1.31 1.63 -9.94
N GLY A 41 0.01 1.62 -9.63
CA GLY A 41 0.78 2.82 -9.34
C GLY A 41 0.73 3.86 -10.49
N PRO A 42 1.13 3.51 -11.72
CA PRO A 42 1.13 4.43 -12.86
C PRO A 42 -0.27 4.75 -13.39
N VAL A 43 -1.16 3.76 -13.39
CA VAL A 43 -2.48 3.88 -14.03
C VAL A 43 -3.33 4.97 -13.38
N ALA A 44 -3.31 5.10 -12.06
CA ALA A 44 -4.11 6.10 -11.35
C ALA A 44 -3.78 7.54 -11.78
N PHE A 45 -2.49 7.88 -11.95
CA PHE A 45 -2.06 9.22 -12.31
C PHE A 45 -2.28 9.56 -13.79
N VAL A 46 -2.10 8.59 -14.69
CA VAL A 46 -2.40 8.80 -16.12
C VAL A 46 -3.91 8.94 -16.31
N TYR A 47 -4.68 8.09 -15.64
CA TYR A 47 -6.13 8.16 -15.69
C TYR A 47 -6.66 9.51 -15.18
N SER A 48 -6.14 10.03 -14.06
CA SER A 48 -6.53 11.36 -13.58
C SER A 48 -6.09 12.47 -14.53
N ALA A 49 -4.97 12.34 -15.24
CA ALA A 49 -4.55 13.33 -16.22
C ALA A 49 -5.44 13.36 -17.48
N GLU A 50 -6.07 12.24 -17.84
CA GLU A 50 -6.85 12.12 -19.08
C GLU A 50 -8.37 12.20 -18.86
N ALA A 51 -8.85 11.88 -17.66
CA ALA A 51 -10.28 11.89 -17.33
C ALA A 51 -10.91 13.29 -17.36
N PHE A 52 -10.12 14.35 -17.13
CA PHE A 52 -10.63 15.72 -17.09
C PHE A 52 -10.59 16.41 -18.47
N PRO A 53 -11.62 17.21 -18.81
CA PRO A 53 -11.63 18.04 -20.00
C PRO A 53 -10.43 18.99 -20.05
N LEU A 54 -9.97 19.32 -21.26
CA LEU A 54 -8.81 20.18 -21.51
C LEU A 54 -8.82 21.48 -20.71
N SER A 55 -9.99 22.11 -20.54
CA SER A 55 -10.14 23.39 -19.83
C SER A 55 -9.85 23.34 -18.34
N HIS A 56 -9.98 22.17 -17.70
CA HIS A 56 -9.81 22.02 -16.24
C HIS A 56 -8.84 20.88 -15.89
N ARG A 57 -8.08 20.37 -16.86
CA ARG A 57 -7.23 19.19 -16.68
C ARG A 57 -6.25 19.32 -15.52
N GLU A 58 -5.57 20.45 -15.45
CA GLU A 58 -4.56 20.71 -14.42
C GLU A 58 -5.20 20.78 -13.03
N ILE A 59 -6.32 21.49 -12.91
CA ILE A 59 -7.07 21.63 -11.65
C ILE A 59 -7.63 20.27 -11.22
N GLY A 60 -8.28 19.54 -12.14
CA GLY A 60 -8.84 18.23 -11.87
C GLY A 60 -7.78 17.21 -11.46
N ASN A 61 -6.65 17.16 -12.17
CA ASN A 61 -5.54 16.28 -11.80
C ASN A 61 -4.94 16.66 -10.44
N SER A 62 -4.75 17.96 -10.16
CA SER A 62 -4.27 18.42 -8.84
C SER A 62 -5.22 18.01 -7.71
N TRP A 63 -6.52 18.06 -7.94
CA TRP A 63 -7.54 17.62 -6.99
C TRP A 63 -7.47 16.10 -6.76
N ALA A 64 -7.35 15.31 -7.83
CA ALA A 64 -7.20 13.86 -7.73
C ALA A 64 -5.95 13.48 -6.91
N VAL A 65 -4.81 14.11 -7.19
CA VAL A 65 -3.56 13.90 -6.45
C VAL A 65 -3.69 14.35 -4.99
N SER A 66 -4.34 15.49 -4.73
CA SER A 66 -4.61 15.97 -3.37
C SER A 66 -5.47 14.98 -2.58
N ALA A 67 -6.52 14.43 -3.20
CA ALA A 67 -7.38 13.43 -2.58
C ALA A 67 -6.61 12.13 -2.28
N THR A 68 -5.79 11.66 -3.22
CA THR A 68 -4.93 10.48 -3.01
C THR A 68 -3.98 10.69 -1.83
N PHE A 69 -3.29 11.84 -1.74
CA PHE A 69 -2.38 12.11 -0.63
C PHE A 69 -3.10 12.37 0.69
N ALA A 70 -4.28 12.97 0.68
CA ALA A 70 -5.10 13.14 1.89
C ALA A 70 -5.51 11.77 2.47
N LEU A 71 -5.98 10.85 1.63
CA LEU A 71 -6.32 9.49 2.04
C LEU A 71 -5.08 8.70 2.45
N SER A 72 -3.97 8.83 1.73
CA SER A 72 -2.71 8.19 2.11
C SER A 72 -2.20 8.71 3.47
N SER A 73 -2.34 10.00 3.75
CA SER A 73 -1.98 10.58 5.04
C SER A 73 -2.88 10.05 6.17
N ALA A 74 -4.20 10.03 5.96
CA ALA A 74 -5.13 9.45 6.92
C ALA A 74 -4.80 7.98 7.23
N LEU A 75 -4.44 7.21 6.20
CA LEU A 75 -4.00 5.84 6.34
C LEU A 75 -2.70 5.73 7.16
N SER A 76 -1.67 6.51 6.83
CA SER A 76 -0.40 6.51 7.55
C SER A 76 -0.54 6.93 9.01
N LEU A 77 -1.44 7.86 9.32
CA LEU A 77 -1.71 8.31 10.70
C LEU A 77 -2.49 7.28 11.52
N THR A 78 -3.35 6.49 10.87
CA THR A 78 -4.17 5.46 11.55
C THR A 78 -3.47 4.10 11.65
N PHE A 79 -2.43 3.85 10.85
CA PHE A 79 -1.69 2.59 10.83
C PHE A 79 -1.06 2.18 12.17
N PRO A 80 -0.42 3.08 12.96
CA PRO A 80 0.13 2.70 14.27
C PRO A 80 -0.94 2.16 15.24
N LEU A 81 -2.15 2.72 15.22
CA LEU A 81 -3.28 2.26 16.02
C LEU A 81 -3.76 0.86 15.57
N MET A 82 -3.72 0.61 14.26
CA MET A 82 -4.05 -0.71 13.73
C MET A 82 -3.00 -1.75 14.15
N LEU A 83 -1.71 -1.43 14.11
CA LEU A 83 -0.65 -2.32 14.57
C LEU A 83 -0.80 -2.70 16.05
N SER A 84 -1.15 -1.74 16.91
CA SER A 84 -1.32 -2.02 18.34
C SER A 84 -2.57 -2.87 18.65
N THR A 85 -3.63 -2.72 17.84
CA THR A 85 -4.94 -3.35 18.12
C THR A 85 -5.10 -4.69 17.42
N PHE A 86 -4.73 -4.78 16.14
CA PHE A 86 -4.95 -5.96 15.30
C PHE A 86 -3.75 -6.91 15.28
N THR A 87 -2.61 -6.52 15.86
CA THR A 87 -1.29 -7.15 15.68
C THR A 87 -0.75 -6.97 14.25
N PRO A 88 0.57 -7.15 14.01
CA PRO A 88 1.15 -7.03 12.67
C PRO A 88 0.48 -7.95 11.66
N THR A 89 0.23 -9.21 12.01
CA THR A 89 -0.44 -10.19 11.13
C THR A 89 -1.83 -9.71 10.72
N GLY A 90 -2.61 -9.18 11.67
CA GLY A 90 -3.95 -8.67 11.40
C GLY A 90 -3.96 -7.37 10.59
N ALA A 91 -3.00 -6.47 10.83
CA ALA A 91 -2.86 -5.24 10.04
C ALA A 91 -2.52 -5.53 8.57
N PHE A 92 -1.55 -6.40 8.31
CA PHE A 92 -1.22 -6.83 6.95
C PHE A 92 -2.35 -7.65 6.31
N GLY A 93 -3.05 -8.48 7.09
CA GLY A 93 -4.22 -9.22 6.63
C GLY A 93 -5.41 -8.34 6.28
N PHE A 94 -5.60 -7.20 6.96
CA PHE A 94 -6.67 -6.24 6.68
C PHE A 94 -6.43 -5.47 5.36
N TYR A 95 -5.17 -5.19 5.02
CA TYR A 95 -4.81 -4.48 3.78
C TYR A 95 -4.49 -5.39 2.59
N ALA A 96 -4.46 -6.71 2.81
CA ALA A 96 -4.29 -7.70 1.75
C ALA A 96 -5.58 -7.86 0.95
#